data_AF-A0A1W1D633-F1
#
_entry.id   AF-A0A1W1D633-F1
#
_cell.length_a   1.000
_cell.length_b   1.000
_cell.length_c   1.000
_cell.angle_alpha   90.00
_cell.angle_beta   90.00
_cell.angle_gamma   90.00
#
_symmetry.space_group_name_H-M   'P 1'
#
loop_
_entity.id
_entity.type
_entity.pdbx_description
1 polymer ?
#
loop_
_entity_poly.entity_id
_entity_poly.type
_entity_poly.pdbx_seq_one_letter_code
_entity_poly.pdbx_strand_id
1 'polypeptide(L)' 'MSFVVTYLNLGGWTDQIIEKWLSSFVIAWIVGFPLLYVFGPIFKKAIMKSLSK' A
#
# COMPACT_ATOMS: atom_id res chain seq x y z
N MET A 1 -3.54 5.05 -1.85
CA MET A 1 -3.95 5.69 -3.13
C MET A 1 -2.85 6.64 -3.59
N SER A 2 -2.61 6.73 -4.90
CA SER A 2 -1.77 7.82 -5.44
C SER A 2 -2.47 9.16 -5.22
N PHE A 3 -1.71 10.18 -4.81
CA PHE A 3 -2.21 11.54 -4.61
C PHE A 3 -2.85 12.11 -5.89
N VAL A 4 -2.23 11.82 -7.04
CA VAL A 4 -2.72 12.23 -8.37
C VAL A 4 -4.09 11.62 -8.66
N VAL A 5 -4.32 10.36 -8.27
CA VAL A 5 -5.61 9.69 -8.49
C VAL A 5 -6.68 10.31 -7.60
N THR A 6 -6.36 10.63 -6.35
CA THR A 6 -7.30 11.35 -5.46
C THR A 6 -7.63 12.74 -6.01
N TYR A 7 -6.65 13.48 -6.52
CA TYR A 7 -6.84 14.79 -7.16
C TYR A 7 -7.80 14.72 -8.36
N LEU A 8 -7.56 13.77 -9.28
CA LEU A 8 -8.41 13.59 -10.46
C LEU A 8 -9.83 13.17 -10.10
N ASN A 9 -9.99 12.26 -9.13
CA ASN A 9 -11.30 11.77 -8.73
C ASN A 9 -12.16 12.81 -7.99
N LEU A 10 -11.53 13.77 -7.31
CA LEU A 10 -12.22 14.87 -6.65
C LEU A 10 -12.41 16.10 -7.55
N GLY A 11 -11.98 16.04 -8.82
CA GLY A 11 -12.14 17.15 -9.77
C GLY A 11 -11.16 18.30 -9.55
N GLY A 12 -10.02 18.05 -8.90
CA GLY A 12 -8.98 19.03 -8.62
C GLY A 12 -8.73 19.27 -7.14
N TRP A 13 -8.20 20.46 -6.80
CA TRP A 13 -7.94 20.84 -5.42
C TRP A 13 -9.26 21.16 -4.70
N THR A 14 -9.60 20.34 -3.71
CA THR A 14 -10.80 20.49 -2.88
C THR A 14 -10.40 20.36 -1.42
N ASP A 15 -11.19 20.92 -0.50
CA ASP A 15 -10.86 20.90 0.94
C ASP A 15 -10.72 19.47 1.51
N GLN A 16 -11.35 18.50 0.86
CA GLN A 16 -11.33 17.09 1.27
C GLN A 16 -10.12 16.31 0.74
N ILE A 17 -9.32 16.89 -0.15
CA ILE A 17 -8.26 16.14 -0.87
C ILE A 17 -7.22 15.55 0.07
N ILE A 18 -6.76 16.34 1.03
CA ILE A 18 -5.74 15.92 1.99
C ILE A 18 -6.31 14.86 2.93
N GLU A 19 -7.52 15.05 3.44
CA GLU A 19 -8.17 14.11 4.35
C GLU A 19 -8.38 12.74 3.67
N LYS A 20 -8.98 12.73 2.47
CA LYS A 20 -9.26 11.49 1.73
C LYS A 20 -8.00 10.77 1.30
N TRP A 21 -7.00 11.51 0.83
CA TRP A 21 -5.72 10.93 0.46
C TRP A 21 -4.99 10.35 1.68
N LEU A 22 -4.88 11.11 2.77
CA LEU A 22 -4.14 10.70 3.96
C LEU A 22 -4.79 9.48 4.64
N SER A 23 -6.12 9.47 4.77
CA SER A 23 -6.85 8.32 5.30
C SER A 23 -6.60 7.06 4.46
N SER A 24 -6.65 7.19 3.14
CA SER A 24 -6.36 6.09 2.21
C SER A 24 -4.88 5.66 2.24
N PHE A 25 -3.96 6.59 2.47
CA PHE A 25 -2.54 6.32 2.64
C PHE A 25 -2.29 5.52 3.91
N VAL A 26 -2.88 5.91 5.04
CA VAL A 26 -2.73 5.21 6.33
C VAL A 26 -3.22 3.77 6.23
N ILE A 27 -4.39 3.53 5.61
CA ILE A 27 -4.90 2.17 5.39
C ILE A 27 -3.91 1.35 4.54
N ALA A 28 -3.44 1.90 3.43
CA ALA A 28 -2.48 1.23 2.58
C ALA A 28 -1.16 0.95 3.30
N TRP A 29 -0.72 1.84 4.18
CA TRP A 29 0.50 1.67 4.97
C TRP A 29 0.35 0.56 6.02
N ILE A 30 -0.76 0.52 6.75
CA ILE A 30 -1.07 -0.52 7.75
C ILE A 30 -1.15 -1.91 7.10
N VAL A 31 -1.59 -2.01 5.84
CA VAL A 31 -1.66 -3.29 5.12
C VAL A 31 -0.33 -3.63 4.45
N GLY A 32 0.28 -2.67 3.76
CA GLY A 32 1.50 -2.88 2.98
C GLY A 32 2.72 -3.14 3.85
N PHE A 33 2.82 -2.51 5.02
CA PHE A 33 3.96 -2.66 5.92
C PHE A 33 4.09 -4.09 6.47
N PRO A 34 3.06 -4.71 7.08
CA PRO A 34 3.13 -6.12 7.47
C PRO A 34 3.38 -7.05 6.28
N LEU A 35 2.73 -6.79 5.13
CA LEU A 35 2.91 -7.61 3.93
C LEU A 35 4.37 -7.64 3.48
N LEU A 36 5.03 -6.50 3.40
CA LEU A 36 6.44 -6.43 2.97
C LEU A 36 7.40 -6.97 4.03
N TYR A 37 7.28 -6.51 5.28
CA TYR A 37 8.29 -6.77 6.30
C TYR A 37 8.10 -8.10 7.04
N VAL A 38 6.86 -8.59 7.17
CA VAL A 38 6.56 -9.88 7.81
C VAL A 38 6.42 -10.97 6.75
N PHE A 39 5.52 -10.77 5.77
CA PHE A 39 5.23 -11.81 4.80
C PHE A 39 6.30 -11.92 3.70
N GLY A 40 6.99 -10.84 3.33
CA GLY A 40 8.08 -10.87 2.35
C GLY A 40 9.18 -11.90 2.69
N PRO A 41 9.78 -11.86 3.89
CA PRO A 41 10.75 -12.87 4.32
C PRO A 41 10.19 -14.29 4.40
N ILE A 42 8.94 -14.45 4.85
CA ILE A 42 8.27 -15.76 4.94
C ILE A 42 8.11 -16.34 3.54
N PHE A 43 7.62 -15.54 2.59
CA PHE A 43 7.40 -15.95 1.21
C PHE A 43 8.71 -16.29 0.52
N LYS A 44 9.76 -15.46 0.71
CA LYS A 44 11.11 -15.76 0.21
C LYS A 44 11.63 -17.10 0.74
N LYS A 45 11.49 -17.38 2.04
CA LYS A 45 11.90 -18.67 2.63
C LYS A 45 11.10 -19.83 2.03
N ALA A 46 9.79 -19.68 1.88
CA ALA A 46 8.92 -20.72 1.31
C ALA A 46 9.29 -21.03 -0.15
N ILE A 47 9.50 -20.01 -0.98
CA ILE A 47 9.88 -20.17 -2.39
C ILE A 47 11.27 -20.81 -2.51
N MET A 48 12.27 -20.33 -1.77
CA MET A 48 13.61 -20.93 -1.82
C MET A 48 13.58 -22.41 -1.39
N LYS A 49 12.78 -22.76 -0.38
CA LYS A 49 12.58 -24.16 0.04
C LYS A 49 11.92 -25.00 -1.05
N SER A 50 10.99 -24.44 -1.82
CA SER A 50 10.34 -25.12 -2.94
C SER A 50 11.27 -25.30 -4.14
N LEU A 51 12.18 -24.36 -4.40
CA LEU A 51 13.09 -24.39 -5.55
C LEU A 51 14.34 -25.25 -5.30
N SER A 52 14.73 -25.45 -4.03
CA SER A 52 15.90 -26.25 -3.64
C SER A 52 15.58 -27.75 -3.51
N LYS A 53 14.39 -28.19 -3.92
CA LYS A 53 13.90 -29.56 -3.78
C LYS A 53 13.62 -30.14 -5.16
#